data_AF-A0A396SSW2-F1
#
_entry.id   AF-A0A396SSW2-F1
#
_cell.length_a   1.000
_cell.length_b   1.000
_cell.length_c   1.000
_cell.angle_alpha   90.00
_cell.angle_beta   90.00
_cell.angle_gamma   90.00
#
_symmetry.space_group_name_H-M   'P 1'
#
loop_
_entity.id
_entity.type
_entity.pdbx_description
1 polymer ?
#
loop_
_entity_poly.entity_id
_entity_poly.type
_entity_poly.pdbx_seq_one_letter_code
_entity_poly.pdbx_strand_id
1 'polypeptide(L)'
;GKTDLDKAKADAAAEIAQSHKDAVDKLHTNFGPDADTSTTDKAFENHKNATGSSAAAINKDKLAAEKEIAKGAVADAAANAKKKVDDLKHTDKTDYTSEEKKAIKDKIDQEVEKANGTITTPGTIDQAPNATEVNKARDEAIKNIVNNLVPIAGNGDGTGGTGNGGGTDNGTGGTGNGGGTDNGTGGTGNGDGTGNGTGGTGNGDGTGNGTGNDQEKGKDITLMHNAYVYDKNGQRSNKVVLKAGSIVTTYGLENIAGRQYYVAIDQGASNRKYYIAAGNAQYLVQKLGHNSYIYNKYGKRIKAEPTLKKGTKVKTYGVPVKIRGKKYFIIATNQYVKAANVLQSQLATKIERVAVTSNTLVADNNIKPSVEKTLKHNAYIYDGTGKRSNKLILNAGSVVNTTGQKQINGNSYYTLDNGMYIATGNIDGKKLSLGHNAYLYSQYGNRVGKKVLKKNHLVKTYGSPVKIKSKMYYITDNNKNVKKANFKVK
;
A
#
# COMPACT_ATOMS: atom_id res chain seq x y z
N GLY A 1 -0.65 -17.03 -49.50
CA GLY A 1 -1.59 -17.75 -50.38
C GLY A 1 -2.91 -17.98 -49.67
N LYS A 2 -3.93 -18.52 -50.34
CA LYS A 2 -5.26 -18.84 -49.76
C LYS A 2 -5.14 -19.64 -48.44
N THR A 3 -4.15 -20.53 -48.38
CA THR A 3 -3.75 -21.34 -47.21
C THR A 3 -3.31 -20.54 -45.99
N ASP A 4 -2.65 -19.40 -46.15
CA ASP A 4 -2.16 -18.58 -45.03
C ASP A 4 -3.29 -17.76 -44.41
N LEU A 5 -4.26 -17.37 -45.24
CA LEU A 5 -5.44 -16.63 -44.80
C LEU A 5 -6.41 -17.55 -44.05
N ASP A 6 -6.58 -18.78 -44.53
CA ASP A 6 -7.41 -19.79 -43.86
C ASP A 6 -6.81 -20.17 -42.50
N LYS A 7 -5.48 -20.26 -42.39
CA LYS A 7 -4.79 -20.44 -41.12
C LYS A 7 -5.00 -19.26 -40.17
N ALA A 8 -4.85 -18.02 -40.64
CA ALA A 8 -5.07 -16.83 -39.82
C ALA A 8 -6.51 -16.73 -39.28
N LYS A 9 -7.51 -17.18 -40.03
CA LYS A 9 -8.91 -17.26 -39.57
C LYS A 9 -9.09 -18.32 -38.49
N ALA A 10 -8.46 -19.48 -38.63
CA ALA A 10 -8.50 -20.55 -37.63
C ALA A 10 -7.82 -20.12 -36.32
N ASP A 11 -6.65 -19.47 -36.40
CA ASP A 11 -5.94 -18.93 -35.23
C ASP A 11 -6.79 -17.86 -34.53
N ALA A 12 -7.40 -16.95 -35.29
CA ALA A 12 -8.31 -15.93 -34.74
C ALA A 12 -9.54 -16.55 -34.06
N ALA A 13 -10.17 -17.58 -34.65
CA ALA A 13 -11.29 -18.29 -34.04
C ALA A 13 -10.90 -18.97 -32.71
N ALA A 14 -9.69 -19.53 -32.63
CA ALA A 14 -9.18 -20.11 -31.39
C ALA A 14 -8.96 -19.05 -30.29
N GLU A 15 -8.44 -17.88 -30.63
CA GLU A 15 -8.26 -16.77 -29.70
C GLU A 15 -9.60 -16.18 -29.22
N ILE A 16 -10.61 -16.11 -30.10
CA ILE A 16 -11.99 -15.71 -29.75
C ILE A 16 -12.60 -16.72 -28.76
N ALA A 17 -12.45 -18.03 -29.03
CA ALA A 17 -12.90 -19.09 -28.13
C ALA A 17 -12.20 -19.04 -26.76
N GLN A 18 -10.90 -18.72 -26.74
CA GLN A 18 -10.18 -18.52 -25.49
C GLN A 18 -10.71 -17.31 -24.71
N SER A 19 -10.99 -16.20 -25.41
CA SER A 19 -11.54 -14.98 -24.80
C SER A 19 -12.94 -15.21 -24.21
N HIS A 20 -13.77 -16.01 -24.89
CA HIS A 20 -15.06 -16.47 -24.37
C HIS A 20 -14.89 -17.31 -23.11
N LYS A 21 -14.01 -18.32 -23.15
CA LYS A 21 -13.71 -19.16 -21.98
C LYS A 21 -13.24 -18.32 -20.78
N ASP A 22 -12.32 -17.38 -21.01
CA ASP A 22 -11.80 -16.51 -19.95
C ASP A 22 -12.90 -15.62 -19.34
N ALA A 23 -13.83 -15.14 -20.18
CA ALA A 23 -14.97 -14.34 -19.73
C ALA A 23 -15.95 -15.16 -18.86
N VAL A 24 -16.27 -16.38 -19.30
CA VAL A 24 -17.12 -17.34 -18.56
C VAL A 24 -16.47 -17.74 -17.24
N ASP A 25 -15.18 -18.08 -17.24
CA ASP A 25 -14.43 -18.41 -16.03
C ASP A 25 -14.43 -17.25 -15.02
N LYS A 26 -14.37 -16.01 -15.52
CA LYS A 26 -14.45 -14.81 -14.69
C LYS A 26 -15.83 -14.65 -14.04
N LEU A 27 -16.91 -14.91 -14.78
CA LEU A 27 -18.27 -14.90 -14.25
C LEU A 27 -18.43 -15.97 -13.17
N HIS A 28 -18.03 -17.21 -13.45
CA HIS A 28 -18.11 -18.31 -12.48
C HIS A 28 -17.31 -18.03 -11.20
N THR A 29 -16.13 -17.43 -11.34
CA THR A 29 -15.29 -17.06 -10.18
C THR A 29 -15.98 -16.07 -9.24
N ASN A 30 -16.76 -15.13 -9.78
CA ASN A 30 -17.39 -14.07 -8.98
C ASN A 30 -18.82 -14.41 -8.53
N PHE A 31 -19.54 -15.20 -9.32
CA PHE A 31 -20.97 -15.45 -9.11
C PHE A 31 -21.33 -16.90 -8.81
N GLY A 32 -20.38 -17.84 -8.94
CA GLY A 32 -20.56 -19.27 -8.73
C GLY A 32 -20.74 -20.05 -10.04
N PRO A 33 -20.71 -21.39 -10.01
CA PRO A 33 -20.80 -22.22 -11.21
C PRO A 33 -22.15 -22.10 -11.95
N ASP A 34 -23.20 -21.63 -11.26
CA ASP A 34 -24.55 -21.43 -11.83
C ASP A 34 -24.79 -19.98 -12.29
N ALA A 35 -23.73 -19.21 -12.52
CA ALA A 35 -23.85 -17.84 -13.01
C ALA A 35 -24.50 -17.80 -14.40
N ASP A 36 -25.35 -16.80 -14.65
CA ASP A 36 -25.87 -16.54 -15.99
C ASP A 36 -24.73 -16.10 -16.91
N THR A 37 -24.56 -16.79 -18.05
CA THR A 37 -23.56 -16.51 -19.09
C THR A 37 -24.21 -16.25 -20.45
N SER A 38 -25.55 -16.10 -20.48
CA SER A 38 -26.33 -16.13 -21.71
C SER A 38 -25.95 -15.04 -22.71
N THR A 39 -25.62 -13.83 -22.26
CA THR A 39 -25.21 -12.73 -23.15
C THR A 39 -23.81 -12.96 -23.70
N THR A 40 -22.90 -13.46 -22.86
CA THR A 40 -21.53 -13.83 -23.22
C THR A 40 -21.50 -14.96 -24.25
N ASP A 41 -22.31 -16.00 -24.03
CA ASP A 41 -22.45 -17.14 -24.94
C ASP A 41 -23.07 -16.72 -26.27
N LYS A 42 -24.10 -15.87 -26.24
CA LYS A 42 -24.71 -15.32 -27.46
C LYS A 42 -23.72 -14.47 -28.25
N ALA A 43 -22.93 -13.63 -27.59
CA ALA A 43 -21.90 -12.83 -28.25
C ALA A 43 -20.84 -13.72 -28.89
N PHE A 44 -20.40 -14.78 -28.21
CA PHE A 44 -19.50 -15.77 -28.78
C PHE A 44 -20.11 -16.47 -30.00
N GLU A 45 -21.33 -16.99 -29.90
CA GLU A 45 -21.97 -17.70 -31.02
C GLU A 45 -22.14 -16.83 -32.27
N ASN A 46 -22.45 -15.55 -32.09
CA ASN A 46 -22.57 -14.58 -33.18
C ASN A 46 -21.23 -14.21 -33.83
N HIS A 47 -20.12 -14.33 -33.10
CA HIS A 47 -18.82 -13.81 -33.51
C HIS A 47 -17.67 -14.84 -33.46
N LYS A 48 -17.96 -16.13 -33.29
CA LYS A 48 -16.96 -17.21 -33.13
C LYS A 48 -16.03 -17.41 -34.33
N ASN A 49 -16.40 -16.88 -35.50
CA ASN A 49 -15.62 -16.99 -36.72
C ASN A 49 -15.16 -15.61 -37.17
N ALA A 50 -13.83 -15.39 -37.20
CA ALA A 50 -13.26 -14.18 -37.77
C ALA A 50 -13.37 -14.18 -39.30
N THR A 51 -13.85 -13.08 -39.86
CA THR A 51 -14.05 -12.84 -41.29
C THR A 51 -13.04 -11.81 -41.82
N GLY A 52 -12.73 -11.87 -43.11
CA GLY A 52 -11.82 -10.91 -43.75
C GLY A 52 -11.00 -11.49 -44.91
N SER A 53 -10.63 -10.59 -45.83
CA SER A 53 -9.83 -10.91 -47.03
C SER A 53 -8.34 -10.61 -46.86
N SER A 54 -7.91 -10.15 -45.68
CA SER A 54 -6.52 -9.85 -45.33
C SER A 54 -6.27 -10.09 -43.84
N ALA A 55 -5.01 -10.27 -43.45
CA ALA A 55 -4.63 -10.47 -42.04
C ALA A 55 -5.05 -9.28 -41.14
N ALA A 56 -4.95 -8.05 -41.66
CA ALA A 56 -5.39 -6.85 -40.93
C ALA A 56 -6.91 -6.82 -40.74
N ALA A 57 -7.69 -7.23 -41.76
CA ALA A 57 -9.15 -7.33 -41.65
C ALA A 57 -9.57 -8.41 -40.64
N ILE A 58 -8.92 -9.58 -40.68
CA ILE A 58 -9.15 -10.69 -39.74
C ILE A 58 -8.84 -10.25 -38.30
N ASN A 59 -7.70 -9.59 -38.06
CA ASN A 59 -7.35 -9.10 -36.73
C ASN A 59 -8.31 -8.01 -36.21
N LYS A 60 -8.82 -7.17 -37.10
CA LYS A 60 -9.83 -6.15 -36.74
C LYS A 60 -11.16 -6.80 -36.37
N ASP A 61 -11.61 -7.80 -37.13
CA ASP A 61 -12.85 -8.53 -36.88
C ASP A 61 -12.75 -9.36 -35.60
N LYS A 62 -11.60 -10.01 -35.38
CA LYS A 62 -11.26 -10.70 -34.13
C LYS A 62 -11.36 -9.76 -32.92
N LEU A 63 -10.72 -8.59 -32.99
CA LEU A 63 -10.79 -7.62 -31.90
C LEU A 63 -12.22 -7.11 -31.66
N ALA A 64 -13.03 -6.98 -32.70
CA ALA A 64 -14.44 -6.64 -32.56
C ALA A 64 -15.23 -7.76 -31.86
N ALA A 65 -14.99 -9.01 -32.23
CA ALA A 65 -15.58 -10.18 -31.56
C ALA A 65 -15.21 -10.24 -30.07
N GLU A 66 -13.94 -10.05 -29.73
CA GLU A 66 -13.45 -10.03 -28.35
C GLU A 66 -14.12 -8.91 -27.52
N LYS A 67 -14.35 -7.74 -28.12
CA LYS A 67 -15.08 -6.63 -27.48
C LYS A 67 -16.53 -6.99 -27.21
N GLU A 68 -17.23 -7.59 -28.15
CA GLU A 68 -18.63 -7.98 -27.96
C GLU A 68 -18.78 -9.08 -26.89
N ILE A 69 -17.85 -10.05 -26.86
CA ILE A 69 -17.79 -11.06 -25.78
C ILE A 69 -17.54 -10.39 -24.41
N ALA A 70 -16.59 -9.45 -24.35
CA ALA A 70 -16.31 -8.70 -23.13
C ALA A 70 -17.53 -7.88 -22.64
N LYS A 71 -18.24 -7.22 -23.56
CA LYS A 71 -19.49 -6.50 -23.24
C LYS A 71 -20.58 -7.43 -22.73
N GLY A 72 -20.72 -8.61 -23.34
CA GLY A 72 -21.63 -9.66 -22.89
C GLY A 72 -21.33 -10.09 -21.46
N ALA A 73 -20.05 -10.28 -21.13
CA ALA A 73 -19.63 -10.66 -19.78
C ALA A 73 -19.89 -9.58 -18.73
N VAL A 74 -19.76 -8.30 -19.09
CA VAL A 74 -20.14 -7.19 -18.21
C VAL A 74 -21.66 -7.16 -17.99
N ALA A 75 -22.45 -7.39 -19.04
CA ALA A 75 -23.91 -7.45 -18.94
C ALA A 75 -24.39 -8.62 -18.07
N ASP A 76 -23.81 -9.81 -18.25
CA ASP A 76 -24.11 -10.99 -17.45
C ASP A 76 -23.67 -10.81 -15.99
N ALA A 77 -22.50 -10.19 -15.75
CA ALA A 77 -22.06 -9.86 -14.39
C ALA A 77 -23.05 -8.91 -13.70
N ALA A 78 -23.58 -7.93 -14.43
CA ALA A 78 -24.62 -7.04 -13.91
C ALA A 78 -25.93 -7.79 -13.63
N ALA A 79 -26.39 -8.66 -14.51
CA ALA A 79 -27.60 -9.46 -14.30
C ALA A 79 -27.48 -10.34 -13.04
N ASN A 80 -26.36 -11.08 -12.91
CA ASN A 80 -26.05 -11.90 -11.75
C ASN A 80 -25.94 -11.06 -10.46
N ALA A 81 -25.31 -9.89 -10.53
CA ALA A 81 -25.21 -8.97 -9.40
C ALA A 81 -26.58 -8.44 -8.97
N LYS A 82 -27.42 -8.00 -9.90
CA LYS A 82 -28.78 -7.51 -9.61
C LYS A 82 -29.66 -8.59 -8.97
N LYS A 83 -29.52 -9.86 -9.37
CA LYS A 83 -30.19 -10.99 -8.71
C LYS A 83 -29.74 -11.13 -7.25
N LYS A 84 -28.43 -10.99 -6.97
CA LYS A 84 -27.91 -10.97 -5.59
C LYS A 84 -28.44 -9.77 -4.80
N VAL A 85 -28.68 -8.61 -5.44
CA VAL A 85 -29.27 -7.43 -4.77
C VAL A 85 -30.67 -7.71 -4.21
N ASP A 86 -31.45 -8.56 -4.87
CA ASP A 86 -32.79 -8.91 -4.39
C ASP A 86 -32.76 -9.65 -3.05
N ASP A 87 -31.72 -10.45 -2.83
CA ASP A 87 -31.47 -11.21 -1.60
C ASP A 87 -30.53 -10.48 -0.61
N LEU A 88 -30.06 -9.26 -0.93
CA LEU A 88 -29.17 -8.50 -0.05
C LEU A 88 -29.88 -8.13 1.25
N LYS A 89 -29.15 -8.32 2.36
CA LYS A 89 -29.50 -7.86 3.70
C LYS A 89 -28.40 -6.95 4.22
N HIS A 90 -28.80 -5.96 5.01
CA HIS A 90 -27.88 -5.13 5.78
C HIS A 90 -27.04 -6.01 6.72
N THR A 91 -25.93 -5.47 7.24
CA THR A 91 -25.04 -6.22 8.15
C THR A 91 -25.72 -6.66 9.45
N ASP A 92 -26.77 -5.95 9.86
CA ASP A 92 -27.65 -6.29 10.98
C ASP A 92 -28.74 -7.32 10.62
N LYS A 93 -28.71 -7.84 9.39
CA LYS A 93 -29.64 -8.80 8.78
C LYS A 93 -31.04 -8.22 8.50
N THR A 94 -31.22 -6.91 8.60
CA THR A 94 -32.45 -6.25 8.12
C THR A 94 -32.47 -6.24 6.60
N ASP A 95 -33.67 -6.20 6.01
CA ASP A 95 -33.84 -6.18 4.57
C ASP A 95 -33.56 -4.78 4.02
N TYR A 96 -32.87 -4.71 2.88
CA TYR A 96 -32.72 -3.47 2.14
C TYR A 96 -34.09 -2.96 1.63
N THR A 97 -34.32 -1.64 1.69
CA THR A 97 -35.53 -1.06 1.10
C THR A 97 -35.51 -1.13 -0.42
N SER A 98 -36.68 -0.99 -1.04
CA SER A 98 -36.81 -0.93 -2.51
C SER A 98 -35.97 0.19 -3.12
N GLU A 99 -35.88 1.35 -2.45
CA GLU A 99 -35.10 2.51 -2.87
C GLU A 99 -33.59 2.24 -2.76
N GLU A 100 -33.15 1.58 -1.68
CA GLU A 100 -31.74 1.23 -1.50
C GLU A 100 -31.31 0.17 -2.51
N LYS A 101 -32.14 -0.87 -2.75
CA LYS A 101 -31.90 -1.86 -3.80
C LYS A 101 -31.84 -1.19 -5.17
N LYS A 102 -32.75 -0.25 -5.45
CA LYS A 102 -32.74 0.53 -6.69
C LYS A 102 -31.43 1.32 -6.83
N ALA A 103 -30.98 2.02 -5.79
CA ALA A 103 -29.74 2.78 -5.82
C ALA A 103 -28.50 1.92 -6.08
N ILE A 104 -28.48 0.67 -5.59
CA ILE A 104 -27.41 -0.29 -5.89
C ILE A 104 -27.50 -0.75 -7.34
N LYS A 105 -28.70 -1.10 -7.83
CA LYS A 105 -28.91 -1.51 -9.23
C LYS A 105 -28.55 -0.38 -10.21
N ASP A 106 -28.90 0.87 -9.90
CA ASP A 106 -28.54 2.04 -10.71
C ASP A 106 -27.01 2.24 -10.78
N LYS A 107 -26.27 1.98 -9.70
CA LYS A 107 -24.79 2.00 -9.71
C LYS A 107 -24.19 0.87 -10.54
N ILE A 108 -24.78 -0.32 -10.48
CA ILE A 108 -24.39 -1.43 -11.35
C ILE A 108 -24.59 -1.04 -12.82
N ASP A 109 -25.72 -0.41 -13.15
CA ASP A 109 -25.99 0.07 -14.52
C ASP A 109 -25.00 1.14 -14.98
N GLN A 110 -24.62 2.08 -14.10
CA GLN A 110 -23.58 3.06 -14.42
C GLN A 110 -22.22 2.42 -14.73
N GLU A 111 -21.85 1.33 -14.05
CA GLU A 111 -20.60 0.62 -14.35
C GLU A 111 -20.69 -0.13 -15.69
N VAL A 112 -21.87 -0.66 -16.05
CA VAL A 112 -22.10 -1.26 -17.37
C VAL A 112 -21.99 -0.20 -18.47
N GLU A 113 -22.64 0.96 -18.31
CA GLU A 113 -22.59 2.04 -19.30
C GLU A 113 -21.16 2.58 -19.49
N LYS A 114 -20.38 2.73 -18.42
CA LYS A 114 -18.96 3.14 -18.54
C LYS A 114 -18.13 2.13 -19.32
N ALA A 115 -18.38 0.84 -19.11
CA ALA A 115 -17.61 -0.23 -19.73
C ALA A 115 -18.01 -0.49 -21.19
N ASN A 116 -19.31 -0.64 -21.43
CA ASN A 116 -19.90 -1.05 -22.72
C ASN A 116 -20.23 0.15 -23.61
N GLY A 117 -20.30 1.35 -23.04
CA GLY A 117 -20.72 2.54 -23.75
C GLY A 117 -22.23 2.63 -23.94
N THR A 118 -22.63 3.70 -24.61
CA THR A 118 -23.97 3.91 -25.15
C THR A 118 -23.89 4.01 -26.67
N ILE A 119 -25.04 4.10 -27.33
CA ILE A 119 -25.11 4.30 -28.79
C ILE A 119 -24.31 5.54 -29.23
N THR A 120 -24.23 6.57 -28.39
CA THR A 120 -23.58 7.85 -28.71
C THR A 120 -22.21 8.05 -28.06
N THR A 121 -21.85 7.23 -27.06
CA THR A 121 -20.60 7.39 -26.30
C THR A 121 -19.90 6.04 -26.15
N PRO A 122 -18.72 5.83 -26.77
CA PRO A 122 -18.00 4.57 -26.66
C PRO A 122 -17.49 4.32 -25.25
N GLY A 123 -17.67 3.10 -24.75
CA GLY A 123 -17.22 2.68 -23.43
C GLY A 123 -15.72 2.36 -23.38
N THR A 124 -15.21 2.03 -22.20
CA THR A 124 -13.78 1.65 -22.05
C THR A 124 -13.43 0.40 -22.88
N ILE A 125 -14.37 -0.53 -23.09
CA ILE A 125 -14.16 -1.71 -23.92
C ILE A 125 -14.10 -1.33 -25.42
N ASP A 126 -14.94 -0.41 -25.87
CA ASP A 126 -14.92 0.07 -27.26
C ASP A 126 -13.59 0.74 -27.61
N GLN A 127 -13.04 1.49 -26.66
CA GLN A 127 -11.80 2.25 -26.82
C GLN A 127 -10.53 1.37 -26.71
N ALA A 128 -10.64 0.13 -26.24
CA ALA A 128 -9.50 -0.75 -26.04
C ALA A 128 -8.80 -1.08 -27.38
N PRO A 129 -7.47 -0.87 -27.50
CA PRO A 129 -6.76 -1.03 -28.77
C PRO A 129 -6.40 -2.47 -29.12
N ASN A 130 -6.47 -3.41 -28.17
CA ASN A 130 -6.09 -4.81 -28.34
C ASN A 130 -6.79 -5.71 -27.30
N ALA A 131 -6.70 -7.03 -27.50
CA ALA A 131 -7.32 -8.05 -26.65
C ALA A 131 -6.95 -7.93 -25.16
N THR A 132 -5.69 -7.58 -24.86
CA THR A 132 -5.22 -7.42 -23.48
C THR A 132 -5.94 -6.28 -22.77
N GLU A 133 -6.08 -5.12 -23.42
CA GLU A 133 -6.80 -3.98 -22.86
C GLU A 133 -8.33 -4.23 -22.83
N VAL A 134 -8.87 -5.00 -23.78
CA VAL A 134 -10.28 -5.45 -23.74
C VAL A 134 -10.54 -6.30 -22.48
N ASN A 135 -9.69 -7.30 -22.24
CA ASN A 135 -9.79 -8.16 -21.05
C ASN A 135 -9.61 -7.38 -19.75
N LYS A 136 -8.71 -6.40 -19.72
CA LYS A 136 -8.52 -5.51 -18.57
C LYS A 136 -9.76 -4.65 -18.30
N ALA A 137 -10.32 -4.01 -19.33
CA ALA A 137 -11.53 -3.21 -19.21
C ALA A 137 -12.73 -4.05 -18.73
N ARG A 138 -12.92 -5.25 -19.27
CA ARG A 138 -13.91 -6.24 -18.80
C ARG A 138 -13.71 -6.56 -17.32
N ASP A 139 -12.50 -6.94 -16.93
CA ASP A 139 -12.18 -7.38 -15.58
C ASP A 139 -12.33 -6.27 -14.54
N GLU A 140 -11.96 -5.03 -14.89
CA GLU A 140 -12.16 -3.84 -14.06
C GLU A 140 -13.65 -3.53 -13.88
N ALA A 141 -14.44 -3.59 -14.95
CA ALA A 141 -15.89 -3.39 -14.90
C ALA A 141 -16.59 -4.43 -14.02
N ILE A 142 -16.32 -5.73 -14.23
CA ILE A 142 -16.88 -6.82 -13.41
C ILE A 142 -16.50 -6.63 -11.94
N LYS A 143 -15.26 -6.26 -11.66
CA LYS A 143 -14.81 -5.98 -10.28
C LYS A 143 -15.59 -4.83 -9.65
N ASN A 144 -15.84 -3.75 -10.38
CA ASN A 144 -16.62 -2.62 -9.88
C ASN A 144 -18.09 -3.00 -9.63
N ILE A 145 -18.68 -3.78 -10.53
CA ILE A 145 -20.04 -4.33 -10.37
C ILE A 145 -20.13 -5.16 -9.07
N VAL A 146 -19.17 -6.06 -8.83
CA VAL A 146 -19.13 -6.88 -7.61
C VAL A 146 -18.92 -6.01 -6.36
N ASN A 147 -18.08 -4.98 -6.44
CA ASN A 147 -17.86 -4.07 -5.32
C ASN A 147 -19.13 -3.28 -4.93
N ASN A 148 -20.02 -3.00 -5.88
CA ASN A 148 -21.30 -2.34 -5.61
C ASN A 148 -22.28 -3.23 -4.83
N LEU A 149 -22.04 -4.56 -4.73
CA LEU A 149 -22.80 -5.46 -3.86
C LEU A 149 -22.39 -5.39 -2.38
N VAL A 150 -21.32 -4.64 -2.07
CA VAL A 150 -20.85 -4.43 -0.70
C VAL A 150 -21.48 -3.13 -0.16
N PRO A 151 -22.20 -3.17 0.97
CA PRO A 151 -22.87 -2.01 1.53
C PRO A 151 -21.95 -0.78 1.66
N ILE A 152 -22.33 0.32 1.04
CA ILE A 152 -21.91 1.64 1.50
C ILE A 152 -22.71 1.93 2.76
N ALA A 153 -22.03 2.13 3.90
CA ALA A 153 -22.66 2.62 5.11
C ALA A 153 -23.41 3.91 4.80
N GLY A 154 -24.74 3.87 4.89
CA GLY A 154 -25.61 5.01 4.64
C GLY A 154 -25.38 6.11 5.66
N ASN A 155 -25.20 7.33 5.17
CA ASN A 155 -25.77 8.48 5.84
C ASN A 155 -27.02 8.84 5.05
N GLY A 156 -28.19 8.51 5.61
CA GLY A 156 -29.42 9.18 5.23
C GLY A 156 -29.47 10.51 5.96
N ASP A 157 -29.47 11.60 5.21
CA ASP A 157 -30.44 12.68 5.40
C ASP A 157 -30.72 13.26 4.01
N GLY A 158 -32.00 13.26 3.65
CA GLY A 158 -32.48 13.64 2.35
C GLY A 158 -32.58 15.15 2.21
N THR A 159 -32.56 15.62 0.97
CA THR A 159 -33.66 16.41 0.39
C THR A 159 -33.30 16.73 -1.05
N GLY A 160 -34.33 16.60 -1.90
CA GLY A 160 -34.23 16.85 -3.32
C GLY A 160 -33.71 18.24 -3.65
N GLY A 161 -32.90 18.29 -4.69
CA GLY A 161 -32.51 19.51 -5.38
C GLY A 161 -32.21 19.15 -6.82
N THR A 162 -33.25 19.10 -7.64
CA THR A 162 -33.13 19.24 -9.09
C THR A 162 -32.44 20.57 -9.38
N GLY A 163 -31.17 20.50 -9.73
CA GLY A 163 -30.36 21.63 -10.19
C GLY A 163 -29.83 21.35 -11.57
N ASN A 164 -30.60 21.76 -12.57
CA ASN A 164 -30.15 21.89 -13.95
C ASN A 164 -29.26 23.14 -14.07
N GLY A 165 -28.20 23.08 -14.87
CA GLY A 165 -27.33 24.20 -15.22
C GLY A 165 -25.87 23.93 -14.89
N GLY A 166 -24.91 24.08 -15.79
CA GLY A 166 -24.92 24.52 -17.17
C GLY A 166 -23.49 24.26 -17.69
N GLY A 167 -23.37 23.85 -18.95
CA GLY A 167 -22.13 23.33 -19.49
C GLY A 167 -20.99 24.35 -19.56
N THR A 168 -19.81 23.83 -19.86
CA THR A 168 -18.93 24.38 -20.90
C THR A 168 -18.33 23.21 -21.65
N ASP A 169 -19.02 22.80 -22.71
CA ASP A 169 -18.31 22.29 -23.88
C ASP A 169 -17.54 23.45 -24.49
N ASN A 170 -16.30 23.21 -24.90
CA ASN A 170 -15.82 23.76 -26.16
C ASN A 170 -14.71 22.87 -26.70
N GLY A 171 -15.01 22.20 -27.80
CA GLY A 171 -14.09 21.35 -28.54
C GLY A 171 -13.09 22.12 -29.40
N THR A 172 -12.22 21.31 -30.01
CA THR A 172 -11.59 21.46 -31.33
C THR A 172 -11.01 22.81 -31.76
N GLY A 173 -9.68 22.80 -31.95
CA GLY A 173 -8.92 23.66 -32.85
C GLY A 173 -7.44 23.27 -32.67
N GLY A 174 -6.70 22.82 -33.67
CA GLY A 174 -6.58 23.41 -35.00
C GLY A 174 -5.13 23.89 -35.13
N THR A 175 -4.47 23.45 -36.20
CA THR A 175 -3.13 23.85 -36.63
C THR A 175 -2.98 25.37 -36.69
N GLY A 176 -1.96 25.90 -36.03
CA GLY A 176 -1.62 27.33 -36.06
C GLY A 176 -0.17 27.57 -35.65
N ASN A 177 0.56 28.24 -36.54
CA ASN A 177 1.99 28.49 -36.56
C ASN A 177 2.38 29.61 -35.57
N GLY A 178 3.44 29.44 -34.77
CA GLY A 178 4.04 30.56 -34.01
C GLY A 178 4.78 30.23 -32.72
N GLY A 179 6.08 29.93 -32.85
CA GLY A 179 7.15 30.35 -31.92
C GLY A 179 7.26 29.71 -30.54
N GLY A 180 7.98 28.59 -30.42
CA GLY A 180 8.50 28.14 -29.12
C GLY A 180 9.11 26.72 -29.09
N THR A 181 10.44 26.65 -29.27
CA THR A 181 11.38 25.53 -28.99
C THR A 181 10.81 24.09 -28.95
N ASP A 182 10.90 23.42 -30.10
CA ASP A 182 10.71 21.99 -30.26
C ASP A 182 11.88 21.17 -29.69
N ASN A 183 11.59 19.98 -29.16
CA ASN A 183 12.58 18.94 -28.90
C ASN A 183 12.23 17.71 -29.74
N GLY A 184 12.76 17.68 -30.96
CA GLY A 184 12.60 16.59 -31.93
C GLY A 184 13.53 15.41 -31.67
N THR A 185 13.07 14.24 -32.11
CA THR A 185 13.70 12.92 -31.97
C THR A 185 14.63 12.62 -33.15
N GLY A 186 15.82 12.09 -32.87
CA GLY A 186 16.60 11.26 -33.81
C GLY A 186 17.95 11.84 -34.26
N GLY A 187 19.04 11.13 -33.95
CA GLY A 187 20.35 11.39 -34.55
C GLY A 187 21.48 10.56 -33.92
N THR A 188 22.14 9.75 -34.73
CA THR A 188 23.42 9.07 -34.41
C THR A 188 24.57 10.04 -34.60
N GLY A 189 25.36 10.28 -33.55
CA GLY A 189 26.58 11.10 -33.62
C GLY A 189 27.36 11.10 -32.31
N ASN A 190 28.68 10.90 -32.41
CA ASN A 190 29.63 11.01 -31.30
C ASN A 190 29.83 12.49 -30.91
N GLY A 191 29.58 12.80 -29.63
CA GLY A 191 29.91 14.09 -29.02
C GLY A 191 29.55 14.11 -27.54
N ASP A 192 30.45 14.65 -26.70
CA ASP A 192 30.31 14.75 -25.25
C ASP A 192 29.11 15.62 -24.84
N GLY A 193 28.12 15.00 -24.19
CA GLY A 193 26.95 15.68 -23.64
C GLY A 193 26.17 14.80 -22.66
N THR A 194 25.83 15.35 -21.50
CA THR A 194 25.02 14.69 -20.47
C THR A 194 23.54 14.69 -20.88
N GLY A 195 23.08 13.57 -21.45
CA GLY A 195 21.68 13.32 -21.81
C GLY A 195 21.20 11.96 -21.31
N ASN A 196 19.93 11.88 -20.88
CA ASN A 196 19.28 10.71 -20.30
C ASN A 196 18.78 9.78 -21.42
N GLY A 197 19.43 8.63 -21.62
CA GLY A 197 19.06 7.62 -22.61
C GLY A 197 18.81 6.25 -21.96
N THR A 198 17.78 5.56 -22.44
CA THR A 198 17.38 4.20 -22.05
C THR A 198 18.07 3.13 -22.89
N GLY A 199 18.51 2.05 -22.23
CA GLY A 199 18.71 0.74 -22.84
C GLY A 199 20.17 0.33 -23.04
N GLY A 200 20.68 -0.49 -22.11
CA GLY A 200 21.94 -1.22 -22.26
C GLY A 200 22.15 -2.18 -21.09
N THR A 201 22.26 -3.47 -21.38
CA THR A 201 22.49 -4.56 -20.44
C THR A 201 23.87 -4.44 -19.79
N GLY A 202 23.91 -4.27 -18.47
CA GLY A 202 25.15 -4.27 -17.69
C GLY A 202 24.90 -4.38 -16.19
N ASN A 203 25.61 -5.29 -15.52
CA ASN A 203 25.62 -5.46 -14.07
C ASN A 203 26.21 -4.21 -13.39
N GLY A 204 25.38 -3.45 -12.67
CA GLY A 204 25.81 -2.30 -11.86
C GLY A 204 24.70 -1.72 -10.98
N ASP A 205 25.04 -1.44 -9.71
CA ASP A 205 24.15 -0.89 -8.66
C ASP A 205 23.82 0.59 -8.91
N GLY A 206 22.60 0.82 -9.39
CA GLY A 206 22.00 2.15 -9.55
C GLY A 206 20.50 2.05 -9.75
N THR A 207 19.70 2.71 -8.91
CA THR A 207 18.23 2.71 -9.01
C THR A 207 17.73 4.06 -9.54
N GLY A 208 17.44 4.08 -10.84
CA GLY A 208 16.73 5.15 -11.53
C GLY A 208 15.22 5.08 -11.34
N ASN A 209 14.56 6.21 -11.53
CA ASN A 209 13.12 6.42 -11.35
C ASN A 209 12.39 6.12 -12.67
N GLY A 210 11.63 5.03 -12.73
CA GLY A 210 10.77 4.66 -13.86
C GLY A 210 9.31 4.69 -13.45
N THR A 211 8.48 5.34 -14.27
CA THR A 211 7.02 5.24 -14.26
C THR A 211 6.61 4.19 -15.29
N GLY A 212 6.60 2.93 -14.88
CA GLY A 212 5.99 1.82 -15.61
C GLY A 212 4.71 1.42 -14.89
N ASN A 213 3.58 1.38 -15.61
CA ASN A 213 2.32 0.82 -15.11
C ASN A 213 2.38 -0.69 -15.24
N ASP A 214 3.13 -1.28 -14.33
CA ASP A 214 3.12 -2.71 -14.14
C ASP A 214 2.09 -3.03 -13.04
N GLN A 215 1.09 -3.86 -13.35
CA GLN A 215 0.52 -4.75 -12.33
C GLN A 215 1.57 -5.84 -12.04
N GLU A 216 2.74 -5.41 -11.55
CA GLU A 216 3.88 -6.26 -11.26
C GLU A 216 3.79 -6.79 -9.82
N LYS A 217 4.31 -8.00 -9.64
CA LYS A 217 4.58 -8.64 -8.35
C LYS A 217 4.97 -7.61 -7.29
N GLY A 218 4.31 -7.64 -6.13
CA GLY A 218 4.58 -6.71 -5.04
C GLY A 218 6.07 -6.60 -4.71
N LYS A 219 6.55 -5.37 -4.51
CA LYS A 219 7.97 -5.05 -4.31
C LYS A 219 8.29 -4.81 -2.85
N ASP A 220 9.28 -5.54 -2.34
CA ASP A 220 9.83 -5.32 -1.00
C ASP A 220 10.65 -4.02 -0.94
N ILE A 221 10.27 -3.12 -0.03
CA ILE A 221 11.06 -1.93 0.34
C ILE A 221 11.54 -2.04 1.78
N THR A 222 12.71 -1.48 2.08
CA THR A 222 13.21 -1.38 3.46
C THR A 222 13.01 0.02 4.00
N LEU A 223 12.36 0.15 5.16
CA LEU A 223 12.19 1.44 5.82
C LEU A 223 13.50 1.92 6.44
N MET A 224 13.94 3.13 6.10
CA MET A 224 15.09 3.81 6.72
C MET A 224 14.69 4.69 7.90
N HIS A 225 13.42 5.10 7.94
CA HIS A 225 12.81 5.88 9.02
C HIS A 225 11.63 5.10 9.64
N ASN A 226 11.30 5.39 10.90
CA ASN A 226 10.06 4.86 11.49
C ASN A 226 8.85 5.39 10.72
N ALA A 227 7.90 4.52 10.38
CA ALA A 227 6.74 4.91 9.57
C ALA A 227 5.45 4.74 10.36
N TYR A 228 4.58 5.75 10.27
CA TYR A 228 3.16 5.59 10.56
C TYR A 228 2.48 4.91 9.38
N VAL A 229 1.36 4.25 9.67
CA VAL A 229 0.49 3.66 8.67
C VAL A 229 -0.75 4.53 8.54
N TYR A 230 -1.10 4.87 7.31
CA TYR A 230 -2.20 5.76 6.98
C TYR A 230 -3.30 5.02 6.22
N ASP A 231 -4.51 5.57 6.24
CA ASP A 231 -5.61 5.18 5.37
C ASP A 231 -5.62 6.01 4.07
N LYS A 232 -6.60 5.76 3.20
CA LYS A 232 -6.72 6.43 1.90
C LYS A 232 -6.96 7.95 2.00
N ASN A 233 -7.41 8.41 3.16
CA ASN A 233 -7.67 9.83 3.43
C ASN A 233 -6.41 10.51 4.01
N GLY A 234 -5.31 9.78 4.20
CA GLY A 234 -4.09 10.29 4.82
C GLY A 234 -4.20 10.44 6.34
N GLN A 235 -5.24 9.87 6.96
CA GLN A 235 -5.37 9.80 8.40
C GLN A 235 -4.65 8.56 8.91
N ARG A 236 -4.23 8.55 10.18
CA ARG A 236 -3.53 7.39 10.74
C ARG A 236 -4.52 6.25 10.95
N SER A 237 -4.43 5.23 10.10
CA SER A 237 -5.34 4.08 10.12
C SER A 237 -5.21 3.24 11.39
N ASN A 238 -4.07 3.34 12.08
CA ASN A 238 -3.86 2.70 13.38
C ASN A 238 -2.87 3.48 14.26
N LYS A 239 -2.86 3.16 15.56
CA LYS A 239 -1.85 3.63 16.53
C LYS A 239 -0.52 2.84 16.42
N VAL A 240 -0.29 2.15 15.30
CA VAL A 240 0.91 1.34 15.06
C VAL A 240 1.98 2.18 14.37
N VAL A 241 3.24 1.93 14.76
CA VAL A 241 4.41 2.53 14.14
C VAL A 241 5.34 1.42 13.68
N LEU A 242 5.60 1.35 12.38
CA LEU A 242 6.62 0.47 11.82
C LEU A 242 8.01 1.04 12.15
N LYS A 243 8.90 0.18 12.64
CA LYS A 243 10.29 0.55 12.96
C LYS A 243 11.11 0.61 11.67
N ALA A 244 12.02 1.57 11.58
CA ALA A 244 13.13 1.52 10.61
C ALA A 244 13.84 0.16 10.63
N GLY A 245 14.06 -0.42 9.46
CA GLY A 245 14.51 -1.80 9.24
C GLY A 245 13.38 -2.78 8.94
N SER A 246 12.10 -2.38 9.06
CA SER A 246 10.98 -3.19 8.55
C SER A 246 11.06 -3.29 7.03
N ILE A 247 10.75 -4.47 6.50
CA ILE A 247 10.58 -4.67 5.06
C ILE A 247 9.09 -4.79 4.75
N VAL A 248 8.61 -3.96 3.84
CA VAL A 248 7.20 -3.85 3.47
C VAL A 248 7.07 -4.20 2.00
N THR A 249 6.20 -5.16 1.68
CA THR A 249 5.80 -5.45 0.30
C THR A 249 4.79 -4.40 -0.15
N THR A 250 5.07 -3.74 -1.28
CA THR A 250 4.32 -2.58 -1.77
C THR A 250 3.89 -2.78 -3.22
N TYR A 251 2.79 -2.13 -3.60
CA TYR A 251 2.11 -2.30 -4.89
C TYR A 251 1.99 -0.97 -5.63
N GLY A 252 3.08 -0.21 -5.65
CA GLY A 252 3.16 1.10 -6.29
C GLY A 252 3.07 2.28 -5.31
N LEU A 253 2.95 3.47 -5.89
CA LEU A 253 2.88 4.76 -5.20
C LEU A 253 1.53 5.42 -5.46
N GLU A 254 0.98 6.06 -4.44
CA GLU A 254 -0.22 6.90 -4.53
C GLU A 254 0.06 8.28 -3.89
N ASN A 255 -0.57 9.32 -4.45
CA ASN A 255 -0.51 10.67 -3.92
C ASN A 255 -1.71 10.95 -3.03
N ILE A 256 -1.47 11.31 -1.77
CA ILE A 256 -2.51 11.71 -0.82
C ILE A 256 -2.16 13.10 -0.28
N ALA A 257 -3.03 14.08 -0.51
CA ALA A 257 -2.83 15.47 -0.09
C ALA A 257 -1.45 16.04 -0.47
N GLY A 258 -1.03 15.84 -1.73
CA GLY A 258 0.24 16.35 -2.26
C GLY A 258 1.51 15.63 -1.77
N ARG A 259 1.37 14.49 -1.09
CA ARG A 259 2.49 13.68 -0.61
C ARG A 259 2.41 12.26 -1.14
N GLN A 260 3.55 11.71 -1.54
CA GLN A 260 3.68 10.33 -2.03
C GLN A 260 3.70 9.30 -0.90
N TYR A 261 2.95 8.21 -1.09
CA TYR A 261 2.87 7.06 -0.21
C TYR A 261 3.04 5.77 -1.00
N TYR A 262 3.73 4.80 -0.42
CA TYR A 262 3.67 3.42 -0.87
C TYR A 262 2.35 2.78 -0.44
N VAL A 263 1.76 1.99 -1.34
CA VAL A 263 0.56 1.20 -1.07
C VAL A 263 0.97 -0.19 -0.56
N ALA A 264 0.52 -0.56 0.63
CA ALA A 264 0.65 -1.89 1.20
C ALA A 264 -0.73 -2.53 1.35
N ILE A 265 -0.83 -3.85 1.17
CA ILE A 265 -2.10 -4.59 1.24
C ILE A 265 -2.02 -5.60 2.38
N ASP A 266 -2.98 -5.56 3.30
CA ASP A 266 -3.14 -6.59 4.33
C ASP A 266 -4.13 -7.65 3.85
N GLN A 267 -3.59 -8.75 3.36
CA GLN A 267 -4.37 -9.89 2.86
C GLN A 267 -5.21 -10.54 3.97
N GLY A 268 -4.76 -10.46 5.22
CA GLY A 268 -5.49 -11.00 6.39
C GLY A 268 -6.62 -10.09 6.88
N ALA A 269 -6.77 -8.90 6.32
CA ALA A 269 -7.82 -7.94 6.63
C ALA A 269 -8.62 -7.58 5.38
N SER A 270 -9.10 -8.59 4.63
CA SER A 270 -9.90 -8.43 3.42
C SER A 270 -9.23 -7.54 2.36
N ASN A 271 -7.92 -7.72 2.16
CA ASN A 271 -7.10 -6.93 1.24
C ASN A 271 -7.17 -5.40 1.50
N ARG A 272 -7.34 -5.00 2.77
CA ARG A 272 -7.34 -3.58 3.13
C ARG A 272 -6.02 -2.92 2.74
N LYS A 273 -6.13 -1.80 2.03
CA LYS A 273 -4.99 -0.96 1.66
C LYS A 273 -4.56 -0.06 2.82
N TYR A 274 -3.26 0.06 2.97
CA TYR A 274 -2.59 0.94 3.90
C TYR A 274 -1.51 1.73 3.19
N TYR A 275 -1.22 2.93 3.69
CA TYR A 275 -0.35 3.88 3.03
C TYR A 275 0.83 4.22 3.93
N ILE A 276 2.04 4.17 3.38
CA ILE A 276 3.29 4.45 4.11
C ILE A 276 4.05 5.54 3.38
N ALA A 277 4.33 6.66 4.05
CA ALA A 277 4.95 7.82 3.41
C ALA A 277 6.27 7.44 2.72
N ALA A 278 6.38 7.72 1.42
CA ALA A 278 7.45 7.22 0.57
C ALA A 278 8.85 7.64 1.04
N GLY A 279 8.98 8.88 1.52
CA GLY A 279 10.24 9.40 2.07
C GLY A 279 10.78 8.65 3.29
N ASN A 280 10.03 7.73 3.91
CA ASN A 280 10.56 6.87 4.97
C ASN A 280 11.45 5.73 4.42
N ALA A 281 11.39 5.44 3.12
CA ALA A 281 12.21 4.45 2.43
C ALA A 281 12.98 5.03 1.24
N GLN A 282 12.39 5.99 0.52
CA GLN A 282 13.06 6.75 -0.53
C GLN A 282 13.87 7.91 0.05
N TYR A 283 15.02 8.17 -0.55
CA TYR A 283 15.86 9.29 -0.14
C TYR A 283 15.52 10.55 -0.92
N LEU A 284 15.74 11.70 -0.27
CA LEU A 284 15.88 12.99 -0.92
C LEU A 284 17.35 13.38 -0.93
N VAL A 285 17.83 13.87 -2.07
CA VAL A 285 19.17 14.43 -2.19
C VAL A 285 19.15 15.88 -1.70
N GLN A 286 19.84 16.17 -0.60
CA GLN A 286 19.96 17.51 -0.04
C GLN A 286 21.41 17.98 -0.06
N LYS A 287 21.64 19.29 -0.20
CA LYS A 287 23.00 19.88 -0.23
C LYS A 287 23.40 20.35 1.17
N LEU A 288 24.65 20.13 1.57
CA LEU A 288 25.17 20.65 2.84
C LEU A 288 25.48 22.15 2.77
N GLY A 289 24.99 22.91 3.76
CA GLY A 289 25.29 24.34 3.93
C GLY A 289 26.55 24.59 4.75
N HIS A 290 26.94 23.61 5.56
CA HIS A 290 28.14 23.62 6.40
C HIS A 290 28.85 22.26 6.35
N ASN A 291 30.14 22.24 6.71
CA ASN A 291 30.84 20.99 6.95
C ASN A 291 30.09 20.17 8.02
N SER A 292 30.00 18.85 7.81
CA SER A 292 29.20 17.99 8.66
C SER A 292 29.93 16.70 9.02
N TYR A 293 29.87 16.34 10.30
CA TYR A 293 30.29 15.02 10.74
C TYR A 293 29.14 14.01 10.61
N ILE A 294 29.50 12.74 10.46
CA ILE A 294 28.55 11.63 10.55
C ILE A 294 28.45 11.17 12.01
N TYR A 295 27.22 11.04 12.50
CA TYR A 295 26.89 10.61 13.86
C TYR A 295 26.18 9.27 13.83
N ASN A 296 26.26 8.52 14.93
CA ASN A 296 25.47 7.31 15.13
C ASN A 296 24.13 7.58 15.84
N LYS A 297 23.31 6.55 16.04
CA LYS A 297 21.99 6.66 16.69
C LYS A 297 22.02 7.16 18.14
N TYR A 298 23.19 7.20 18.77
CA TYR A 298 23.40 7.75 20.11
C TYR A 298 23.86 9.21 20.10
N GLY A 299 24.02 9.82 18.91
CA GLY A 299 24.52 11.18 18.72
C GLY A 299 26.03 11.30 18.92
N LYS A 300 26.78 10.19 18.85
CA LYS A 300 28.26 10.19 18.90
C LYS A 300 28.80 10.21 17.48
N ARG A 301 29.80 11.07 17.21
CA ARG A 301 30.51 11.11 15.93
C ARG A 301 31.13 9.75 15.62
N ILE A 302 30.96 9.28 14.39
CA ILE A 302 31.66 8.12 13.84
C ILE A 302 32.98 8.65 13.28
N LYS A 303 34.09 8.37 13.97
CA LYS A 303 35.40 8.95 13.61
C LYS A 303 36.00 8.34 12.34
N ALA A 304 35.67 7.08 12.05
CA ALA A 304 36.12 6.38 10.86
C ALA A 304 35.51 6.96 9.57
N GLU A 305 34.36 7.65 9.69
CA GLU A 305 33.73 8.32 8.56
C GLU A 305 34.37 9.69 8.30
N PRO A 306 34.59 10.05 7.02
CA PRO A 306 35.15 11.34 6.67
C PRO A 306 34.21 12.49 7.05
N THR A 307 34.79 13.68 7.23
CA THR A 307 33.99 14.89 7.41
C THR A 307 33.46 15.32 6.05
N LEU A 308 32.13 15.38 5.92
CA LEU A 308 31.46 15.83 4.72
C LEU A 308 31.68 17.34 4.57
N LYS A 309 32.08 17.79 3.39
CA LYS A 309 32.38 19.20 3.14
C LYS A 309 31.12 19.98 2.76
N LYS A 310 31.14 21.29 3.00
CA LYS A 310 30.10 22.20 2.51
C LYS A 310 29.92 22.01 1.00
N GLY A 311 28.67 22.00 0.55
CA GLY A 311 28.31 21.78 -0.85
C GLY A 311 28.15 20.32 -1.26
N THR A 312 28.61 19.34 -0.44
CA THR A 312 28.37 17.92 -0.70
C THR A 312 26.86 17.63 -0.73
N LYS A 313 26.43 16.86 -1.73
CA LYS A 313 25.06 16.32 -1.83
C LYS A 313 24.96 15.04 -0.98
N VAL A 314 23.98 14.98 -0.09
CA VAL A 314 23.74 13.85 0.83
C VAL A 314 22.34 13.30 0.61
N LYS A 315 22.22 11.96 0.59
CA LYS A 315 20.93 11.26 0.58
C LYS A 315 20.35 11.29 2.00
N THR A 316 19.10 11.70 2.14
CA THR A 316 18.43 11.83 3.44
C THR A 316 17.08 11.14 3.42
N TYR A 317 16.70 10.51 4.52
CA TYR A 317 15.45 9.77 4.64
C TYR A 317 14.56 10.38 5.72
N GLY A 318 13.28 10.51 5.39
CA GLY A 318 12.23 10.99 6.26
C GLY A 318 12.43 12.43 6.75
N VAL A 319 11.65 12.79 7.77
CA VAL A 319 11.82 14.04 8.49
C VAL A 319 12.97 13.93 9.51
N PRO A 320 13.58 15.04 9.95
CA PRO A 320 14.63 14.99 10.95
C PRO A 320 14.19 14.33 12.27
N VAL A 321 14.99 13.39 12.77
CA VAL A 321 14.80 12.74 14.07
C VAL A 321 15.50 13.52 15.19
N LYS A 322 14.92 13.48 16.39
CA LYS A 322 15.54 14.08 17.59
C LYS A 322 16.46 13.07 18.28
N ILE A 323 17.75 13.37 18.37
CA ILE A 323 18.74 12.57 19.10
C ILE A 323 19.36 13.48 20.16
N ARG A 324 19.11 13.18 21.44
CA ARG A 324 19.60 13.98 22.59
C ARG A 324 19.32 15.48 22.45
N GLY A 325 18.10 15.82 22.06
CA GLY A 325 17.65 17.22 21.95
C GLY A 325 17.94 17.88 20.59
N LYS A 326 18.88 17.36 19.79
CA LYS A 326 19.25 17.94 18.49
C LYS A 326 18.58 17.18 17.35
N LYS A 327 18.26 17.88 16.24
CA LYS A 327 17.64 17.30 15.04
C LYS A 327 18.69 16.77 14.06
N TYR A 328 18.45 15.60 13.49
CA TYR A 328 19.34 14.95 12.54
C TYR A 328 18.54 14.32 11.40
N PHE A 329 19.06 14.40 10.18
CA PHE A 329 18.59 13.56 9.08
C PHE A 329 19.26 12.19 9.15
N ILE A 330 18.51 11.15 8.81
CA ILE A 330 19.04 9.80 8.59
C ILE A 330 19.67 9.80 7.20
N ILE A 331 20.91 9.36 7.07
CA ILE A 331 21.59 9.24 5.77
C ILE A 331 21.89 7.80 5.38
N ALA A 332 21.98 6.91 6.37
CA ALA A 332 22.08 5.46 6.21
C ALA A 332 21.73 4.78 7.54
N THR A 333 21.75 3.45 7.57
CA THR A 333 21.53 2.68 8.79
C THR A 333 22.53 3.08 9.86
N ASN A 334 22.02 3.58 11.00
CA ASN A 334 22.84 4.06 12.10
C ASN A 334 23.81 5.20 11.72
N GLN A 335 23.54 5.96 10.66
CA GLN A 335 24.32 7.13 10.25
C GLN A 335 23.43 8.36 10.07
N TYR A 336 23.89 9.48 10.62
CA TYR A 336 23.09 10.69 10.74
C TYR A 336 23.93 11.95 10.53
N VAL A 337 23.34 12.98 9.93
CA VAL A 337 23.92 14.33 9.86
C VAL A 337 23.01 15.32 10.58
N LYS A 338 23.58 16.36 11.19
CA LYS A 338 22.76 17.39 11.87
C LYS A 338 21.91 18.12 10.84
N ALA A 339 20.62 18.29 11.15
CA ALA A 339 19.69 18.98 10.25
C ALA A 339 20.12 20.44 9.99
N ALA A 340 20.69 21.11 11.00
CA ALA A 340 21.21 22.48 10.87
C ALA A 340 22.39 22.63 9.89
N ASN A 341 23.02 21.52 9.46
CA ASN A 341 24.13 21.56 8.50
C ASN A 341 23.65 21.34 7.06
N VAL A 342 22.39 20.95 6.86
CA VAL A 342 21.78 20.73 5.55
C VAL A 342 21.10 22.02 5.12
N LEU A 343 21.34 22.47 3.88
CA LEU A 343 20.58 23.59 3.32
C LEU A 343 19.13 23.18 3.27
N GLN A 344 18.27 23.99 3.89
CA GLN A 344 16.85 23.81 3.77
C GLN A 344 16.49 24.17 2.33
N SER A 345 16.29 23.18 1.46
CA SER A 345 15.58 23.44 0.22
C SER A 345 14.20 23.95 0.62
N GLN A 346 13.74 25.03 -0.01
CA GLN A 346 12.35 25.45 0.02
C GLN A 346 11.51 24.40 -0.73
N LEU A 347 11.46 23.17 -0.23
CA LEU A 347 10.46 22.18 -0.63
C LEU A 347 9.23 22.49 0.20
N ALA A 348 8.29 23.22 -0.41
CA ALA A 348 6.90 23.44 0.03
C ALA A 348 6.69 23.34 1.55
N THR A 349 7.13 24.38 2.27
CA THR A 349 6.57 24.68 3.59
C THR A 349 5.11 25.09 3.45
N LYS A 350 4.20 24.12 3.38
CA LYS A 350 2.86 24.22 3.97
C LYS A 350 2.30 22.83 4.27
N ILE A 351 2.71 22.27 5.40
CA ILE A 351 1.88 21.30 6.12
C ILE A 351 1.31 22.10 7.29
N GLU A 352 0.11 22.65 7.11
CA GLU A 352 -0.71 22.98 8.27
C GLU A 352 -0.92 21.66 9.02
N ARG A 353 -0.45 21.62 10.27
CA ARG A 353 -0.86 20.55 11.18
C ARG A 353 -2.35 20.76 11.41
N VAL A 354 -3.18 20.02 10.69
CA VAL A 354 -4.53 19.76 11.18
C VAL A 354 -4.36 19.03 12.51
N ALA A 355 -4.73 19.71 13.58
CA ALA A 355 -4.89 19.07 14.88
C ALA A 355 -5.98 18.00 14.71
N VAL A 356 -5.59 16.73 14.73
CA VAL A 356 -6.56 15.66 14.89
C VAL A 356 -6.84 15.56 16.38
N THR A 357 -7.98 16.12 16.77
CA THR A 357 -8.73 15.76 17.97
C THR A 357 -8.84 14.24 18.04
N SER A 358 -8.54 13.70 19.21
CA SER A 358 -8.79 12.30 19.52
C SER A 358 -10.28 12.02 19.32
N ASN A 359 -10.68 11.51 18.16
CA ASN A 359 -12.01 10.97 18.01
C ASN A 359 -12.02 9.66 18.80
N THR A 360 -12.72 9.72 19.94
CA THR A 360 -13.16 8.56 20.71
C THR A 360 -13.80 7.56 19.75
N LEU A 361 -13.38 6.30 19.87
CA LEU A 361 -13.96 5.18 19.14
C LEU A 361 -15.47 5.15 19.43
N VAL A 362 -16.29 5.33 18.40
CA VAL A 362 -17.70 4.99 18.46
C VAL A 362 -17.78 3.47 18.44
N ALA A 363 -18.35 2.89 19.49
CA ALA A 363 -18.52 1.45 19.63
C ALA A 363 -19.55 0.96 18.60
N ASP A 364 -19.09 0.12 17.68
CA ASP A 364 -19.94 -0.76 16.88
C ASP A 364 -20.20 -2.04 17.70
N ASN A 365 -21.46 -2.32 18.00
CA ASN A 365 -21.88 -3.29 19.02
C ASN A 365 -21.96 -4.74 18.51
N ASN A 366 -21.07 -5.15 17.60
CA ASN A 366 -20.90 -6.54 17.19
C ASN A 366 -19.42 -6.97 17.13
N ILE A 367 -18.68 -6.70 18.20
CA ILE A 367 -17.25 -7.00 18.31
C ILE A 367 -17.02 -8.16 19.30
N LYS A 368 -16.34 -9.22 18.84
CA LYS A 368 -15.61 -10.14 19.72
C LYS A 368 -14.66 -9.26 20.56
N PRO A 369 -14.80 -9.16 21.89
CA PRO A 369 -14.22 -8.08 22.67
C PRO A 369 -12.72 -7.98 22.43
N SER A 370 -12.30 -6.89 21.77
CA SER A 370 -10.90 -6.60 21.51
C SER A 370 -10.38 -5.59 22.54
N VAL A 371 -9.17 -5.82 23.03
CA VAL A 371 -8.55 -5.00 24.07
C VAL A 371 -7.33 -4.32 23.49
N GLU A 372 -7.29 -2.99 23.55
CA GLU A 372 -6.11 -2.21 23.20
C GLU A 372 -4.94 -2.53 24.15
N LYS A 373 -3.79 -2.88 23.58
CA LYS A 373 -2.55 -3.17 24.30
C LYS A 373 -1.41 -2.34 23.73
N THR A 374 -0.64 -1.71 24.61
CA THR A 374 0.54 -0.92 24.20
C THR A 374 1.81 -1.76 24.29
N LEU A 375 2.57 -1.81 23.20
CA LEU A 375 3.90 -2.43 23.18
C LEU A 375 4.89 -1.66 24.07
N LYS A 376 5.64 -2.38 24.89
CA LYS A 376 6.76 -1.84 25.70
C LYS A 376 8.12 -2.20 25.12
N HIS A 377 8.18 -3.17 24.22
CA HIS A 377 9.35 -3.56 23.44
C HIS A 377 8.97 -3.63 21.95
N ASN A 378 9.94 -3.46 21.05
CA ASN A 378 9.69 -3.70 19.62
C ASN A 378 9.21 -5.15 19.42
N ALA A 379 8.22 -5.35 18.56
CA ALA A 379 7.61 -6.66 18.35
C ALA A 379 7.66 -7.09 16.90
N TYR A 380 7.84 -8.39 16.67
CA TYR A 380 7.57 -9.03 15.39
C TYR A 380 6.15 -9.56 15.38
N ILE A 381 5.63 -9.80 14.18
CA ILE A 381 4.33 -10.43 13.95
C ILE A 381 4.57 -11.89 13.55
N TYR A 382 3.80 -12.79 14.15
CA TYR A 382 3.93 -14.23 13.99
C TYR A 382 2.67 -14.83 13.39
N ASP A 383 2.83 -15.89 12.60
CA ASP A 383 1.72 -16.71 12.11
C ASP A 383 1.26 -17.75 13.15
N GLY A 384 0.26 -18.56 12.80
CA GLY A 384 -0.29 -19.61 13.66
C GLY A 384 0.69 -20.73 14.02
N THR A 385 1.83 -20.84 13.33
CA THR A 385 2.90 -21.81 13.62
C THR A 385 3.98 -21.24 14.54
N GLY A 386 3.91 -19.93 14.85
CA GLY A 386 4.91 -19.23 15.65
C GLY A 386 6.15 -18.83 14.85
N LYS A 387 6.11 -18.94 13.52
CA LYS A 387 7.10 -18.36 12.62
C LYS A 387 6.78 -16.88 12.41
N ARG A 388 7.80 -16.08 12.10
CA ARG A 388 7.57 -14.67 11.76
C ARG A 388 6.85 -14.62 10.42
N SER A 389 5.62 -14.12 10.42
CA SER A 389 4.79 -14.08 9.22
C SER A 389 5.31 -13.07 8.20
N ASN A 390 5.93 -12.00 8.67
CA ASN A 390 6.50 -10.98 7.82
C ASN A 390 7.78 -10.39 8.42
N LYS A 391 8.42 -9.54 7.61
CA LYS A 391 9.64 -8.81 7.97
C LYS A 391 9.32 -7.46 8.65
N LEU A 392 8.10 -7.25 9.14
CA LEU A 392 7.69 -6.04 9.84
C LEU A 392 8.15 -6.07 11.29
N ILE A 393 8.51 -4.88 11.78
CA ILE A 393 8.89 -4.66 13.17
C ILE A 393 8.01 -3.54 13.71
N LEU A 394 7.11 -3.87 14.64
CA LEU A 394 6.33 -2.86 15.34
C LEU A 394 7.22 -2.18 16.39
N ASN A 395 7.28 -0.86 16.36
CA ASN A 395 8.06 -0.05 17.28
C ASN A 395 7.42 -0.05 18.67
N ALA A 396 8.23 -0.05 19.74
CA ALA A 396 7.75 0.14 21.09
C ALA A 396 6.89 1.43 21.20
N GLY A 397 5.80 1.36 21.96
CA GLY A 397 4.78 2.40 22.04
C GLY A 397 3.65 2.27 21.01
N SER A 398 3.74 1.36 20.03
CA SER A 398 2.59 1.02 19.18
C SER A 398 1.46 0.45 20.02
N VAL A 399 0.22 0.76 19.65
CA VAL A 399 -0.98 0.15 20.25
C VAL A 399 -1.59 -0.83 19.26
N VAL A 400 -1.92 -2.02 19.75
CA VAL A 400 -2.52 -3.11 18.98
C VAL A 400 -3.80 -3.58 19.65
N ASN A 401 -4.80 -3.96 18.86
CA ASN A 401 -6.01 -4.61 19.36
C ASN A 401 -5.74 -6.10 19.51
N THR A 402 -6.22 -6.67 20.61
CA THR A 402 -6.01 -8.08 20.93
C THR A 402 -7.33 -8.76 21.26
N THR A 403 -7.59 -9.91 20.65
CA THR A 403 -8.88 -10.64 20.76
C THR A 403 -8.80 -11.89 21.63
N GLY A 404 -7.60 -12.22 22.12
CA GLY A 404 -7.34 -13.38 22.97
C GLY A 404 -5.86 -13.67 23.13
N GLN A 405 -5.54 -14.75 23.85
CA GLN A 405 -4.19 -15.28 23.99
C GLN A 405 -4.12 -16.71 23.46
N LYS A 406 -2.94 -17.09 22.95
CA LYS A 406 -2.66 -18.44 22.46
C LYS A 406 -1.24 -18.84 22.83
N GLN A 407 -1.05 -20.10 23.22
CA GLN A 407 0.28 -20.69 23.30
C GLN A 407 0.65 -21.33 21.97
N ILE A 408 1.86 -21.03 21.48
CA ILE A 408 2.43 -21.62 20.27
C ILE A 408 3.85 -22.04 20.62
N ASN A 409 4.15 -23.34 20.51
CA ASN A 409 5.47 -23.91 20.84
C ASN A 409 5.98 -23.49 22.23
N GLY A 410 5.11 -23.55 23.25
CA GLY A 410 5.42 -23.20 24.64
C GLY A 410 5.56 -21.70 24.93
N ASN A 411 5.40 -20.82 23.93
CA ASN A 411 5.45 -19.37 24.10
C ASN A 411 4.04 -18.76 24.05
N SER A 412 3.76 -17.79 24.91
CA SER A 412 2.45 -17.10 24.95
C SER A 412 2.40 -15.89 24.03
N TYR A 413 1.35 -15.82 23.21
CA TYR A 413 1.07 -14.74 22.27
C TYR A 413 -0.31 -14.13 22.51
N TYR A 414 -0.47 -12.86 22.16
CA TYR A 414 -1.77 -12.25 21.91
C TYR A 414 -2.16 -12.43 20.45
N THR A 415 -3.42 -12.75 20.20
CA THR A 415 -4.02 -12.81 18.87
C THR A 415 -4.50 -11.40 18.47
N LEU A 416 -4.20 -11.00 17.24
CA LEU A 416 -4.62 -9.74 16.62
C LEU A 416 -5.91 -9.93 15.80
N ASP A 417 -6.56 -8.84 15.41
CA ASP A 417 -7.82 -8.85 14.65
C ASP A 417 -7.69 -9.56 13.29
N ASN A 418 -6.51 -9.51 12.67
CA ASN A 418 -6.22 -10.18 11.39
C ASN A 418 -5.74 -11.64 11.55
N GLY A 419 -5.96 -12.25 12.72
CA GLY A 419 -5.58 -13.66 12.99
C GLY A 419 -4.10 -13.90 13.26
N MET A 420 -3.29 -12.83 13.28
CA MET A 420 -1.85 -12.89 13.51
C MET A 420 -1.50 -12.76 15.00
N TYR A 421 -0.22 -12.94 15.36
CA TYR A 421 0.19 -13.07 16.75
C TYR A 421 1.34 -12.14 17.14
N ILE A 422 1.30 -11.62 18.37
CA ILE A 422 2.38 -10.84 18.99
C ILE A 422 2.76 -11.46 20.34
N ALA A 423 4.07 -11.61 20.58
CA ALA A 423 4.56 -12.18 21.84
C ALA A 423 4.14 -11.33 23.06
N THR A 424 3.47 -11.98 24.03
CA THR A 424 2.99 -11.34 25.27
C THR A 424 4.11 -10.66 26.06
N GLY A 425 5.33 -11.21 26.02
CA GLY A 425 6.50 -10.63 26.68
C GLY A 425 6.84 -9.20 26.25
N ASN A 426 6.42 -8.77 25.06
CA ASN A 426 6.61 -7.40 24.58
C ASN A 426 5.55 -6.41 25.10
N ILE A 427 4.47 -6.91 25.70
CA ILE A 427 3.31 -6.15 26.21
C ILE A 427 3.23 -6.27 27.73
N ASP A 428 3.08 -7.49 28.24
CA ASP A 428 2.88 -7.78 29.65
C ASP A 428 4.21 -7.89 30.39
N GLY A 429 5.25 -8.37 29.71
CA GLY A 429 6.56 -8.57 30.31
C GLY A 429 6.57 -9.63 31.42
N LYS A 430 7.75 -9.87 31.99
CA LYS A 430 7.99 -10.83 33.05
C LYS A 430 8.71 -10.20 34.23
N LYS A 431 8.37 -10.62 35.45
CA LYS A 431 9.09 -10.22 36.66
C LYS A 431 10.38 -11.02 36.78
N LEU A 432 11.52 -10.34 36.90
CA LEU A 432 12.82 -10.93 37.16
C LEU A 432 13.41 -10.35 38.45
N SER A 433 14.04 -11.21 39.27
CA SER A 433 14.68 -10.76 40.51
C SER A 433 16.09 -10.23 40.24
N LEU A 434 16.43 -9.12 40.89
CA LEU A 434 17.78 -8.56 40.85
C LEU A 434 18.75 -9.38 41.69
N GLY A 435 19.92 -9.70 41.13
CA GLY A 435 21.05 -10.29 41.85
C GLY A 435 21.92 -9.23 42.54
N HIS A 436 21.91 -7.99 42.04
CA HIS A 436 22.67 -6.87 42.56
C HIS A 436 21.84 -5.58 42.60
N ASN A 437 22.29 -4.59 43.37
CA ASN A 437 21.74 -3.24 43.27
C ASN A 437 21.89 -2.71 41.84
N ALA A 438 20.86 -2.03 41.35
CA ALA A 438 20.77 -1.62 39.96
C ALA A 438 20.27 -0.18 39.82
N TYR A 439 20.46 0.36 38.62
CA TYR A 439 20.04 1.69 38.23
C TYR A 439 19.22 1.64 36.95
N LEU A 440 18.41 2.66 36.74
CA LEU A 440 17.71 2.87 35.49
C LEU A 440 18.61 3.62 34.50
N TYR A 441 18.52 3.24 33.24
CA TYR A 441 19.26 3.84 32.13
C TYR A 441 18.31 4.20 30.99
N SER A 442 18.62 5.30 30.31
CA SER A 442 17.93 5.74 29.10
C SER A 442 18.30 4.85 27.92
N GLN A 443 17.58 5.00 26.81
CA GLN A 443 17.91 4.37 25.52
C GLN A 443 19.30 4.75 24.98
N TYR A 444 19.91 5.82 25.50
CA TYR A 444 21.27 6.25 25.18
C TYR A 444 22.34 5.71 26.15
N GLY A 445 21.93 4.93 27.16
CA GLY A 445 22.81 4.31 28.16
C GLY A 445 23.28 5.27 29.26
N ASN A 446 22.67 6.45 29.39
CA ASN A 446 22.92 7.35 30.51
C ASN A 446 21.96 7.02 31.66
N ARG A 447 22.44 7.11 32.90
CA ARG A 447 21.63 6.84 34.11
C ARG A 447 20.44 7.81 34.19
N VAL A 448 19.27 7.30 34.53
CA VAL A 448 18.03 8.05 34.70
C VAL A 448 17.79 8.25 36.18
N GLY A 449 18.08 9.46 36.66
CA GLY A 449 17.93 9.84 38.07
C GLY A 449 18.87 9.11 39.02
N LYS A 450 18.66 9.32 40.32
CA LYS A 450 19.51 8.77 41.38
C LYS A 450 18.96 7.48 42.01
N LYS A 451 17.70 7.13 41.76
CA LYS A 451 17.02 5.97 42.37
C LYS A 451 17.79 4.66 42.15
N VAL A 452 18.03 3.94 43.23
CA VAL A 452 18.63 2.59 43.26
C VAL A 452 17.50 1.56 43.34
N LEU A 453 17.51 0.56 42.47
CA LEU A 453 16.72 -0.65 42.63
C LEU A 453 17.54 -1.65 43.46
N LYS A 454 17.01 -2.09 44.59
CA LYS A 454 17.76 -2.93 45.54
C LYS A 454 17.81 -4.39 45.10
N LYS A 455 18.85 -5.11 45.51
CA LYS A 455 18.98 -6.57 45.34
C LYS A 455 17.70 -7.30 45.80
N ASN A 456 17.40 -8.43 45.17
CA ASN A 456 16.21 -9.27 45.36
C ASN A 456 14.88 -8.64 44.92
N HIS A 457 14.82 -7.33 44.64
CA HIS A 457 13.62 -6.70 44.10
C HIS A 457 13.22 -7.32 42.75
N LEU A 458 11.91 -7.58 42.59
CA LEU A 458 11.33 -8.07 41.36
C LEU A 458 11.05 -6.90 40.41
N VAL A 459 11.77 -6.85 39.30
CA VAL A 459 11.60 -5.82 38.28
C VAL A 459 10.86 -6.43 37.09
N LYS A 460 9.81 -5.74 36.63
CA LYS A 460 9.08 -6.08 35.41
C LYS A 460 9.94 -5.75 34.19
N THR A 461 10.15 -6.72 33.32
CA THR A 461 11.02 -6.64 32.14
C THR A 461 10.27 -7.04 30.88
N TYR A 462 10.46 -6.29 29.80
CA TYR A 462 9.74 -6.47 28.55
C TYR A 462 10.67 -6.99 27.45
N GLY A 463 10.22 -8.05 26.77
CA GLY A 463 10.94 -8.68 25.67
C GLY A 463 12.31 -9.25 26.05
N SER A 464 13.12 -9.46 25.01
CA SER A 464 14.51 -9.86 25.15
C SER A 464 15.40 -8.65 25.50
N PRO A 465 16.57 -8.85 26.14
CA PRO A 465 17.46 -7.74 26.43
C PRO A 465 17.99 -7.08 25.14
N VAL A 466 18.04 -5.75 25.15
CA VAL A 466 18.55 -4.92 24.05
C VAL A 466 19.98 -4.48 24.29
N LYS A 467 20.76 -4.38 23.21
CA LYS A 467 22.12 -3.85 23.24
C LYS A 467 22.09 -2.32 23.21
N ILE A 468 22.61 -1.69 24.27
CA ILE A 468 22.82 -0.24 24.34
C ILE A 468 24.33 -0.01 24.50
N LYS A 469 24.97 0.52 23.45
CA LYS A 469 26.44 0.60 23.33
C LYS A 469 27.05 -0.81 23.42
N SER A 470 27.86 -1.08 24.44
CA SER A 470 28.53 -2.38 24.64
C SER A 470 27.85 -3.30 25.66
N LYS A 471 26.74 -2.87 26.28
CA LYS A 471 26.09 -3.61 27.38
C LYS A 471 24.66 -4.02 27.00
N MET A 472 24.20 -5.13 27.57
CA MET A 472 22.84 -5.64 27.41
C MET A 472 21.94 -5.13 28.54
N TYR A 473 20.71 -4.76 28.21
CA TYR A 473 19.74 -4.22 29.15
C TYR A 473 18.36 -4.82 28.92
N TYR A 474 17.62 -5.11 29.99
CA TYR A 474 16.19 -5.33 29.89
C TYR A 474 15.45 -3.98 29.88
N ILE A 475 14.44 -3.85 29.02
CA ILE A 475 13.52 -2.72 29.05
C ILE A 475 12.57 -2.92 30.23
N THR A 476 12.39 -1.89 31.05
CA THR A 476 11.49 -1.95 32.22
C THR A 476 10.32 -0.98 32.10
N ASP A 477 10.45 0.05 31.26
CA ASP A 477 9.41 1.01 30.89
C ASP A 477 9.93 1.86 29.71
N ASN A 478 9.10 2.76 29.17
CA ASN A 478 9.51 3.68 28.12
C ASN A 478 10.74 4.49 28.55
N ASN A 479 11.83 4.39 27.76
CA ASN A 479 13.12 5.03 28.02
C ASN A 479 13.72 4.70 29.43
N LYS A 480 13.35 3.58 30.04
CA LYS A 480 13.92 3.08 31.31
C LYS A 480 14.36 1.63 31.15
N ASN A 481 15.62 1.38 31.45
CA ASN A 481 16.28 0.10 31.20
C ASN A 481 17.15 -0.29 32.40
N VAL A 482 17.31 -1.59 32.66
CA VAL A 482 18.20 -2.12 33.70
C VAL A 482 19.20 -3.09 33.06
N LYS A 483 20.47 -3.01 33.46
CA LYS A 483 21.53 -3.89 32.92
C LYS A 483 21.17 -5.36 33.15
N LYS A 484 21.28 -6.19 32.10
CA LYS A 484 21.02 -7.64 32.15
C LYS A 484 21.85 -8.32 33.26
N ALA A 485 23.11 -7.94 33.39
CA ALA A 485 24.05 -8.49 34.37
C ALA A 485 23.64 -8.26 35.84
N ASN A 486 22.68 -7.37 36.12
CA ASN A 486 22.23 -7.11 37.48
C ASN A 486 21.07 -8.04 37.91
N PHE A 487 20.53 -8.84 36.98
CA PHE A 487 19.50 -9.83 37.26
C PHE A 487 20.13 -11.18 37.64
N LYS A 488 19.42 -11.96 38.45
CA LYS A 488 19.81 -13.35 38.71
C LYS A 488 19.79 -14.11 37.38
N VAL A 489 20.85 -14.88 37.12
CA VAL A 489 20.84 -15.87 36.04
C VAL A 489 19.90 -16.98 36.51
N LYS A 490 18.90 -17.32 35.69
CA LYS A 490 18.10 -18.51 35.89
C LYS A 490 18.76 -19.66 35.17
#